data_AF-A0A1V6KD18-F1
#
_entry.id   AF-A0A1V6KD18-F1
#
_cell.length_a   1.000
_cell.length_b   1.000
_cell.length_c   1.000
_cell.angle_alpha   90.00
_cell.angle_beta   90.00
_cell.angle_gamma   90.00
#
_symmetry.space_group_name_H-M   'P 1'
#
loop_
_entity.id
_entity.type
_entity.pdbx_description
1 polymer ?
#
loop_
_entity_poly.entity_id
_entity_poly.type
_entity_poly.pdbx_seq_one_letter_code
_entity_poly.pdbx_strand_id
1 'polypeptide(L)'
;MSDLWFKIKQIITLVVFVAVLSLLGMISGRPIMIVAYGVFFLVVVAIMFYMTRKRQRHFDKVKGSSQLFRKIFGILLMILALITPPVIILRTNLITLPETIKSGAALGIVSGVTVLFIALTLLAVYFINYRGSQVSNRVIGYILYIIAAIVPGFLMSRVEKTTIGIGSVYYVALIVLILSYSGFGLLSNKE
;
A
#
# COMPACT_ATOMS: atom_id res chain seq x y z
N MET A 1 -5.75 -34.52 -7.47
CA MET A 1 -4.88 -33.69 -8.35
C MET A 1 -5.13 -32.18 -8.21
N SER A 2 -6.34 -31.72 -7.89
CA SER A 2 -6.65 -30.30 -7.64
C SER A 2 -5.85 -29.66 -6.50
N ASP A 3 -5.62 -30.39 -5.40
CA ASP A 3 -4.93 -29.85 -4.22
C ASP A 3 -3.44 -29.57 -4.44
N LEU A 4 -2.75 -30.40 -5.23
CA LEU A 4 -1.35 -30.17 -5.57
C LEU A 4 -1.22 -28.92 -6.44
N TRP A 5 -2.09 -28.77 -7.44
CA TRP A 5 -2.12 -27.59 -8.31
C TRP A 5 -2.44 -26.31 -7.54
N PHE A 6 -3.38 -26.37 -6.59
CA PHE A 6 -3.71 -25.25 -5.71
C PHE A 6 -2.52 -24.84 -4.84
N LYS A 7 -1.84 -25.80 -4.19
CA LYS A 7 -0.65 -25.54 -3.37
C LYS A 7 0.51 -24.96 -4.19
N ILE A 8 0.76 -25.49 -5.38
CA ILE A 8 1.79 -24.98 -6.29
C ILE A 8 1.49 -23.53 -6.66
N LYS A 9 0.25 -23.20 -7.05
CA LYS A 9 -0.16 -21.82 -7.33
C LYS A 9 0.08 -20.91 -6.13
N GLN A 10 -0.27 -21.35 -4.92
CA GLN A 10 -0.08 -20.55 -3.72
C GLN A 10 1.40 -20.27 -3.42
N ILE A 11 2.27 -21.26 -3.60
CA ILE A 11 3.73 -21.10 -3.44
C ILE A 11 4.28 -20.16 -4.50
N ILE A 12 3.90 -20.32 -5.77
CA ILE A 12 4.34 -19.44 -6.85
C ILE A 12 3.92 -17.99 -6.57
N THR A 13 2.65 -17.77 -6.20
CA THR A 13 2.15 -16.44 -5.84
C THR A 13 2.93 -15.85 -4.68
N LEU A 14 3.28 -16.65 -3.67
CA LEU A 14 4.11 -16.19 -2.55
C LEU A 14 5.51 -15.79 -2.99
N VAL A 15 6.17 -16.61 -3.83
CA VAL A 15 7.51 -16.31 -4.35
C VAL A 15 7.49 -15.02 -5.17
N VAL A 16 6.51 -14.87 -6.06
CA VAL A 16 6.32 -13.65 -6.86
C VAL A 16 6.08 -12.44 -5.94
N PHE A 17 5.25 -12.58 -4.91
CA PHE A 17 4.99 -11.51 -3.95
C PHE A 17 6.25 -11.07 -3.21
N VAL A 18 7.05 -12.00 -2.69
CA VAL A 18 8.33 -11.69 -2.03
C VAL A 18 9.32 -11.08 -3.01
N ALA A 19 9.38 -11.58 -4.26
CA ALA A 19 10.25 -11.02 -5.29
C ALA A 19 9.87 -9.56 -5.61
N VAL A 20 8.60 -9.24 -5.79
CA VAL A 20 8.13 -7.87 -6.03
C VAL A 20 8.44 -6.98 -4.84
N LEU A 21 8.21 -7.44 -3.61
CA LEU A 21 8.56 -6.68 -2.41
C LEU A 21 10.07 -6.52 -2.23
N SER A 22 10.89 -7.46 -2.68
CA SER A 22 12.36 -7.35 -2.61
C SER A 22 12.89 -6.18 -3.44
N LEU A 23 12.20 -5.80 -4.52
CA LEU A 23 12.57 -4.67 -5.38
C LEU A 23 12.55 -3.33 -4.64
N LEU A 24 11.88 -3.27 -3.48
CA LEU A 24 11.95 -2.13 -2.58
C LEU A 24 13.40 -1.80 -2.17
N GLY A 25 14.29 -2.81 -2.11
CA GLY A 25 15.73 -2.61 -1.85
C GLY A 25 16.50 -1.80 -2.91
N MET A 26 15.95 -1.60 -4.11
CA MET A 26 16.59 -0.83 -5.19
C MET A 26 16.82 0.65 -4.83
N ILE A 27 16.06 1.20 -3.89
CA ILE A 27 16.19 2.62 -3.47
C ILE A 27 17.55 2.93 -2.89
N SER A 28 18.16 1.96 -2.22
CA SER A 28 19.48 2.14 -1.62
C SER A 28 20.61 2.32 -2.66
N GLY A 29 20.31 2.12 -3.95
CA GLY A 29 21.30 2.09 -5.03
C GLY A 29 22.25 0.89 -4.96
N ARG A 30 22.08 -0.02 -3.98
CA ARG A 30 22.95 -1.18 -3.76
C ARG A 30 22.19 -2.47 -4.08
N PRO A 31 22.63 -3.27 -5.07
CA PRO A 31 21.95 -4.52 -5.43
C PRO A 31 21.79 -5.49 -4.26
N ILE A 32 22.73 -5.48 -3.31
CA ILE A 32 22.71 -6.34 -2.12
C ILE A 32 21.48 -6.08 -1.23
N MET A 33 20.94 -4.87 -1.26
CA MET A 33 19.77 -4.52 -0.46
C MET A 33 18.48 -5.14 -1.02
N ILE A 34 18.42 -5.46 -2.31
CA ILE A 34 17.29 -6.23 -2.88
C ILE A 34 17.22 -7.59 -2.19
N VAL A 35 18.36 -8.26 -2.05
CA VAL A 35 18.46 -9.55 -1.36
C VAL A 35 18.11 -9.41 0.12
N ALA A 36 18.64 -8.37 0.80
CA ALA A 36 18.34 -8.12 2.21
C ALA A 36 16.83 -7.90 2.46
N TYR A 37 16.16 -7.10 1.62
CA TYR A 37 14.72 -6.91 1.70
C TYR A 37 13.94 -8.19 1.38
N GLY A 38 14.39 -8.98 0.40
CA GLY A 38 13.80 -10.29 0.11
C GLY A 38 13.84 -11.24 1.31
N VAL A 39 14.99 -11.35 1.97
CA VAL A 39 15.15 -12.15 3.19
C VAL A 39 14.26 -11.60 4.32
N PHE A 40 14.24 -10.28 4.52
CA PHE A 40 13.40 -9.64 5.52
C PHE A 40 11.91 -9.96 5.33
N PHE A 41 11.37 -9.79 4.12
CA PHE A 41 9.96 -10.08 3.85
C PHE A 41 9.63 -11.56 3.98
N LEU A 42 10.54 -12.46 3.60
CA LEU A 42 10.37 -13.90 3.80
C LEU A 42 10.25 -14.22 5.30
N VAL A 43 11.10 -13.64 6.14
CA VAL A 43 11.02 -13.79 7.60
C VAL A 43 9.70 -13.25 8.15
N VAL A 44 9.28 -12.05 7.75
CA VAL A 44 8.00 -11.46 8.18
C VAL A 44 6.82 -12.34 7.80
N VAL A 45 6.78 -12.84 6.56
CA VAL A 45 5.74 -13.77 6.10
C VAL A 45 5.75 -15.06 6.92
N ALA A 46 6.93 -15.63 7.20
CA ALA A 46 7.06 -16.84 7.99
C ALA A 46 6.55 -16.64 9.43
N ILE A 47 6.87 -15.49 10.05
CA ILE A 47 6.36 -15.11 11.37
C ILE A 47 4.83 -14.97 11.33
N MET A 48 4.29 -14.22 10.36
CA MET A 48 2.84 -14.07 10.20
C MET A 48 2.14 -15.42 10.01
N PHE A 49 2.69 -16.29 9.17
CA PHE A 49 2.16 -17.63 8.95
C PHE A 49 2.14 -18.44 10.25
N TYR A 50 3.22 -18.41 11.02
CA TYR A 50 3.32 -19.10 12.31
C TYR A 50 2.34 -18.55 13.35
N MET A 51 2.21 -17.23 13.46
CA MET A 51 1.28 -16.57 14.38
C MET A 51 -0.18 -16.86 14.02
N THR A 52 -0.53 -16.76 12.74
CA THR A 52 -1.90 -17.00 12.26
C THR A 52 -2.29 -18.46 12.38
N ARG A 53 -1.36 -19.40 12.16
CA ARG A 53 -1.59 -20.84 12.35
C ARG A 53 -2.03 -21.19 13.77
N LYS A 54 -1.55 -20.46 14.79
CA LYS A 54 -1.94 -20.68 16.19
C LYS A 54 -3.24 -19.96 16.59
N ARG A 55 -3.56 -18.81 15.97
CA ARG A 55 -4.72 -17.98 16.35
C ARG A 55 -6.07 -18.43 15.77
N GLN A 56 -6.10 -19.31 14.76
CA GLN A 56 -7.35 -19.80 14.16
C GLN A 56 -8.32 -20.51 15.14
N ARG A 57 -7.90 -20.85 16.38
CA ARG A 57 -8.76 -21.47 17.40
C ARG A 57 -9.31 -20.51 18.47
N HIS A 58 -8.92 -19.23 18.48
CA HIS A 58 -9.28 -18.28 19.53
C HIS A 58 -9.91 -16.97 19.04
N PHE A 59 -10.19 -16.85 17.74
CA PHE A 59 -10.90 -15.67 17.20
C PHE A 59 -12.38 -15.58 17.63
N ASP A 60 -12.94 -16.62 18.23
CA ASP A 60 -14.34 -16.63 18.69
C ASP A 60 -14.61 -15.87 20.00
N LYS A 61 -13.59 -15.32 20.69
CA LYS A 61 -13.78 -14.73 22.04
C LYS A 61 -13.12 -13.37 22.30
N VAL A 62 -12.76 -12.62 21.27
CA VAL A 62 -12.36 -11.21 21.50
C VAL A 62 -13.62 -10.35 21.43
N LYS A 63 -14.06 -9.82 22.59
CA LYS A 63 -15.12 -8.80 22.66
C LYS A 63 -14.83 -7.75 21.58
N GLY A 64 -15.79 -7.57 20.66
CA GLY A 64 -15.66 -6.65 19.53
C GLY A 64 -15.11 -5.31 19.99
N SER A 65 -14.06 -4.84 19.30
CA SER A 65 -13.49 -3.51 19.53
C SER A 65 -14.61 -2.47 19.57
N SER A 66 -14.55 -1.53 20.53
CA SER A 66 -15.62 -0.54 20.69
C SER A 66 -15.77 0.29 19.43
N GLN A 67 -17.01 0.54 19.00
CA GLN A 67 -17.31 1.29 17.77
C GLN A 67 -16.64 2.68 17.78
N LEU A 68 -16.52 3.28 18.96
CA LEU A 68 -15.88 4.58 19.18
C LEU A 68 -14.36 4.49 18.96
N PHE A 69 -13.71 3.46 19.50
CA PHE A 69 -12.28 3.22 19.27
C PHE A 69 -11.96 3.02 17.78
N ARG A 70 -12.75 2.20 17.08
CA ARG A 70 -12.59 1.98 15.63
C ARG A 70 -12.73 3.26 14.83
N LYS A 71 -13.71 4.10 15.15
CA LYS A 71 -13.90 5.40 14.48
C LYS A 71 -12.73 6.34 14.72
N ILE A 72 -12.28 6.49 15.96
CA ILE A 72 -11.14 7.36 16.31
C ILE A 72 -9.88 6.89 15.60
N PHE A 73 -9.53 5.61 15.71
CA PHE A 73 -8.36 5.06 15.04
C PHE A 73 -8.47 5.12 13.52
N GLY A 74 -9.65 4.84 12.97
CA GLY A 74 -9.88 4.94 11.53
C GLY A 74 -9.68 6.36 10.98
N ILE A 75 -10.23 7.37 11.66
CA ILE A 75 -10.01 8.79 11.32
C ILE A 75 -8.53 9.14 11.45
N LEU A 76 -7.87 8.73 12.55
CA LEU A 76 -6.46 9.01 12.78
C LEU A 76 -5.58 8.44 11.68
N LEU A 77 -5.82 7.20 11.24
CA LEU A 77 -5.09 6.59 10.12
C LEU A 77 -5.33 7.32 8.80
N MET A 78 -6.57 7.77 8.52
CA MET A 78 -6.87 8.56 7.32
C MET A 78 -6.16 9.93 7.34
N ILE A 79 -6.13 10.60 8.49
CA ILE A 79 -5.40 11.86 8.67
C ILE A 79 -3.91 11.64 8.46
N LEU A 80 -3.34 10.58 9.06
CA LEU A 80 -1.95 10.21 8.84
C LEU A 80 -1.67 9.93 7.35
N ALA A 81 -2.57 9.25 6.64
CA ALA A 81 -2.42 8.99 5.20
C ALA A 81 -2.32 10.29 4.38
N LEU A 82 -3.04 11.34 4.78
CA LEU A 82 -3.01 12.65 4.11
C LEU A 82 -1.77 13.48 4.48
N ILE A 83 -1.35 13.44 5.74
CA ILE A 83 -0.22 14.24 6.26
C ILE A 83 1.14 13.64 5.88
N THR A 84 1.22 12.31 5.73
CA THR A 84 2.49 11.61 5.52
C THR A 84 3.24 12.09 4.26
N PRO A 85 2.63 12.20 3.07
CA PRO A 85 3.37 12.62 1.88
C PRO A 85 3.92 14.06 1.95
N PRO A 86 3.14 15.07 2.37
CA PRO A 86 3.67 16.42 2.62
C PRO A 86 4.83 16.46 3.61
N VAL A 87 4.75 15.72 4.72
CA VAL A 87 5.82 15.69 5.73
C VAL A 87 7.10 15.08 5.16
N ILE A 88 6.98 13.98 4.42
CA ILE A 88 8.13 13.32 3.79
C ILE A 88 8.83 14.26 2.82
N ILE A 89 8.08 14.97 1.98
CA ILE A 89 8.67 15.88 0.98
C ILE A 89 9.32 17.11 1.62
N LEU A 90 8.76 17.63 2.72
CA LEU A 90 9.31 18.82 3.36
C LEU A 90 10.46 18.55 4.33
N ARG A 91 10.50 17.38 4.96
CA ARG A 91 11.42 17.09 6.08
C ARG A 91 12.44 16.01 5.78
N THR A 92 12.36 15.34 4.63
CA THR A 92 13.26 14.24 4.31
C THR A 92 13.83 14.41 2.91
N ASN A 93 15.04 13.87 2.71
CA ASN A 93 15.68 13.80 1.40
C ASN A 93 15.22 12.57 0.59
N LEU A 94 14.09 11.94 0.96
CA LEU A 94 13.58 10.77 0.26
C LEU A 94 13.08 11.11 -1.14
N ILE A 95 12.57 12.33 -1.34
CA ILE A 95 12.08 12.83 -2.62
C ILE A 95 12.66 14.22 -2.84
N THR A 96 13.55 14.35 -3.82
CA THR A 96 14.14 15.64 -4.20
C THR A 96 13.29 16.30 -5.28
N LEU A 97 12.70 17.45 -4.95
CA LEU A 97 11.97 18.26 -5.92
C LEU A 97 12.92 19.25 -6.62
N PRO A 98 12.66 19.62 -7.88
CA PRO A 98 13.45 20.63 -8.58
C PRO A 98 13.34 21.98 -7.88
N GLU A 99 14.45 22.70 -7.78
CA GLU A 99 14.51 24.04 -7.17
C GLU A 99 13.59 25.07 -7.85
N THR A 100 13.14 24.77 -9.08
CA THR A 100 12.20 25.58 -9.84
C THR A 100 10.77 25.56 -9.27
N ILE A 101 10.42 24.59 -8.42
CA ILE A 101 9.07 24.47 -7.84
C ILE A 101 9.05 25.12 -6.45
N LYS A 102 8.30 26.22 -6.31
CA LYS A 102 8.06 26.87 -5.01
C LYS A 102 7.41 25.88 -4.03
N SER A 103 7.84 25.87 -2.77
CA SER A 103 7.39 24.92 -1.75
C SER A 103 5.87 24.88 -1.56
N GLY A 104 5.18 26.02 -1.69
CA GLY A 104 3.72 26.08 -1.63
C GLY A 104 3.02 25.35 -2.79
N ALA A 105 3.57 25.44 -4.01
CA ALA A 105 3.03 24.74 -5.17
C ALA A 105 3.28 23.23 -5.08
N ALA A 106 4.46 22.83 -4.60
CA ALA A 106 4.78 21.43 -4.33
C ALA A 106 3.79 20.81 -3.34
N LEU A 107 3.47 21.50 -2.24
CA LEU A 107 2.50 21.03 -1.25
C LEU A 107 1.10 20.84 -1.83
N GLY A 108 0.64 21.79 -2.65
CA GLY A 108 -0.66 21.69 -3.32
C GLY A 108 -0.73 20.48 -4.25
N ILE A 109 0.28 20.28 -5.08
CA ILE A 109 0.35 19.15 -6.02
C ILE A 109 0.36 17.82 -5.27
N VAL A 110 1.26 17.68 -4.28
CA VAL A 110 1.41 16.44 -3.49
C VAL A 110 0.12 16.10 -2.76
N SER A 111 -0.51 17.09 -2.12
CA SER A 111 -1.76 16.87 -1.40
C SER A 111 -2.88 16.46 -2.36
N GLY A 112 -3.01 17.14 -3.51
CA GLY A 112 -3.98 16.79 -4.53
C GLY A 112 -3.79 15.38 -5.09
N VAL A 113 -2.55 15.00 -5.39
CA VAL A 113 -2.20 13.65 -5.86
C VAL A 113 -2.48 12.60 -4.79
N THR A 114 -2.21 12.91 -3.52
CA THR A 114 -2.49 12.02 -2.39
C THR A 114 -3.99 11.76 -2.26
N VAL A 115 -4.81 12.82 -2.32
CA VAL A 115 -6.27 12.70 -2.29
C VAL A 115 -6.79 11.89 -3.47
N LEU A 116 -6.29 12.16 -4.69
CA LEU A 116 -6.65 11.39 -5.88
C LEU A 116 -6.29 9.92 -5.73
N PHE A 117 -5.08 9.61 -5.26
CA PHE A 117 -4.60 8.26 -5.04
C PHE A 117 -5.46 7.51 -4.02
N ILE A 118 -5.77 8.13 -2.87
CA ILE A 118 -6.66 7.55 -1.86
C ILE A 118 -8.07 7.34 -2.44
N ALA A 119 -8.62 8.31 -3.17
CA ALA A 119 -9.94 8.17 -3.77
C ALA A 119 -10.01 7.00 -4.76
N LEU A 120 -9.04 6.88 -5.67
CA LEU A 120 -8.99 5.80 -6.65
C LEU A 120 -8.81 4.43 -5.98
N THR A 121 -7.94 4.32 -4.98
CA THR A 121 -7.70 3.05 -4.26
C THR A 121 -8.91 2.62 -3.44
N LEU A 122 -9.55 3.54 -2.72
CA LEU A 122 -10.77 3.24 -1.95
C LEU A 122 -11.96 2.92 -2.86
N LEU A 123 -12.10 3.60 -4.00
CA LEU A 123 -13.10 3.26 -5.01
C LEU A 123 -12.84 1.88 -5.61
N ALA A 124 -11.59 1.56 -5.94
CA ALA A 124 -11.22 0.22 -6.42
C ALA A 124 -11.63 -0.85 -5.41
N VAL A 125 -11.27 -0.68 -4.13
CA VAL A 125 -11.66 -1.57 -3.04
C VAL A 125 -13.17 -1.67 -2.93
N TYR A 126 -13.89 -0.55 -3.04
CA TYR A 126 -15.35 -0.55 -2.98
C TYR A 126 -15.99 -1.36 -4.11
N PHE A 127 -15.51 -1.20 -5.34
CA PHE A 127 -16.01 -1.95 -6.50
C PHE A 127 -15.67 -3.44 -6.45
N ILE A 128 -14.45 -3.79 -6.01
CA ILE A 128 -14.01 -5.19 -5.89
C ILE A 128 -14.76 -5.90 -4.76
N ASN A 129 -14.84 -5.28 -3.58
CA ASN A 129 -15.30 -5.97 -2.37
C ASN A 129 -16.80 -5.76 -2.07
N TYR A 130 -17.38 -4.60 -2.39
CA TYR A 130 -18.78 -4.30 -2.02
C TYR A 130 -19.75 -4.39 -3.20
N ARG A 131 -19.30 -4.06 -4.41
CA ARG A 131 -20.11 -4.24 -5.63
C ARG A 131 -19.68 -5.43 -6.47
N GLY A 132 -18.74 -6.25 -5.98
CA GLY A 132 -18.15 -7.36 -6.71
C GLY A 132 -19.06 -8.57 -6.95
N SER A 133 -20.37 -8.49 -6.73
CA SER A 133 -21.29 -9.58 -7.13
C SER A 133 -21.30 -9.77 -8.65
N GLN A 134 -21.16 -8.67 -9.40
CA GLN A 134 -21.05 -8.70 -10.87
C GLN A 134 -19.58 -8.64 -11.31
N VAL A 135 -19.24 -9.42 -12.35
CA VAL A 135 -17.89 -9.45 -12.93
C VAL A 135 -17.47 -8.07 -13.42
N SER A 136 -18.38 -7.33 -14.07
CA SER A 136 -18.14 -5.97 -14.57
C SER A 136 -17.62 -5.02 -13.47
N ASN A 137 -18.25 -5.05 -12.29
CA ASN A 137 -17.83 -4.21 -11.16
C ASN A 137 -16.43 -4.57 -10.66
N ARG A 138 -16.06 -5.86 -10.64
CA ARG A 138 -14.68 -6.26 -10.29
C ARG A 138 -13.68 -5.78 -11.32
N VAL A 139 -14.00 -5.90 -12.62
CA VAL A 139 -13.13 -5.42 -13.71
C VAL A 139 -12.89 -3.91 -13.58
N ILE A 140 -13.93 -3.12 -13.35
CA ILE A 140 -13.82 -1.67 -13.10
C ILE A 140 -12.91 -1.41 -11.89
N GLY A 141 -13.12 -2.12 -10.79
CA GLY A 141 -12.29 -1.97 -9.60
C GLY A 141 -10.80 -2.28 -9.84
N TYR A 142 -10.49 -3.36 -10.57
CA TYR A 142 -9.10 -3.66 -10.93
C TYR A 142 -8.48 -2.61 -11.86
N ILE A 143 -9.24 -2.10 -12.83
CA ILE A 143 -8.78 -1.01 -13.70
C ILE A 143 -8.47 0.24 -12.87
N LEU A 144 -9.34 0.62 -11.94
CA LEU A 144 -9.09 1.75 -11.04
C LEU A 144 -7.83 1.55 -10.20
N TYR A 145 -7.59 0.34 -9.71
CA TYR A 145 -6.40 0.01 -8.94
C TYR A 145 -5.12 0.12 -9.79
N ILE A 146 -5.15 -0.36 -11.04
CA ILE A 146 -4.04 -0.23 -11.99
C ILE A 146 -3.75 1.25 -12.27
N ILE A 147 -4.78 2.06 -12.53
CA ILE A 147 -4.64 3.50 -12.73
C ILE A 147 -4.01 4.14 -11.50
N ALA A 148 -4.50 3.84 -10.30
CA ALA A 148 -3.95 4.36 -9.05
C ALA A 148 -2.46 3.98 -8.88
N ALA A 149 -2.06 2.76 -9.22
CA ALA A 149 -0.68 2.30 -9.13
C ALA A 149 0.26 2.99 -10.15
N ILE A 150 -0.26 3.45 -11.28
CA ILE A 150 0.54 4.17 -12.29
C ILE A 150 0.81 5.62 -11.86
N VAL A 151 -0.15 6.27 -11.20
CA VAL A 151 -0.10 7.71 -10.88
C VAL A 151 1.21 8.15 -10.19
N PRO A 152 1.66 7.53 -9.08
CA PRO A 152 2.85 8.00 -8.37
C PRO A 152 4.12 7.93 -9.22
N GLY A 153 4.36 6.79 -9.89
CA GLY A 153 5.53 6.60 -10.74
C GLY A 153 5.49 7.47 -12.00
N PHE A 154 4.33 7.58 -12.63
CA PHE A 154 4.16 8.43 -13.83
C PHE A 154 4.46 9.89 -13.52
N LEU A 155 3.94 10.43 -12.42
CA LEU A 155 4.20 11.81 -12.03
C LEU A 155 5.66 12.02 -11.65
N MET A 156 6.26 11.11 -10.89
CA MET A 156 7.67 11.23 -10.51
C MET A 156 8.60 11.18 -11.73
N SER A 157 8.29 10.36 -12.74
CA SER A 157 9.10 10.26 -13.97
C SER A 157 9.22 11.56 -14.76
N ARG A 158 8.31 12.52 -14.53
CA ARG A 158 8.35 13.86 -15.14
C ARG A 158 9.30 14.81 -14.40
N VAL A 159 9.63 14.48 -13.17
CA VAL A 159 10.45 15.28 -12.26
C VAL A 159 11.85 14.69 -12.18
N GLU A 160 11.96 13.39 -11.93
CA GLU A 160 13.22 12.68 -11.77
C GLU A 160 13.13 11.29 -12.42
N LYS A 161 14.15 10.94 -13.21
CA LYS A 161 14.19 9.67 -13.96
C LYS A 161 15.02 8.59 -13.28
N THR A 162 15.51 8.85 -12.06
CA THR A 162 16.34 7.89 -11.34
C THR A 162 15.46 6.78 -10.74
N THR A 163 16.01 5.57 -10.69
CA THR A 163 15.36 4.42 -10.03
C THR A 163 15.09 4.71 -8.55
N ILE A 164 15.95 5.49 -7.91
CA ILE A 164 15.85 5.86 -6.50
C ILE A 164 14.65 6.80 -6.28
N GLY A 165 14.52 7.87 -7.06
CA GLY A 165 13.42 8.83 -6.95
C GLY A 165 12.06 8.20 -7.30
N ILE A 166 11.99 7.38 -8.34
CA ILE A 166 10.75 6.66 -8.68
C ILE A 166 10.40 5.65 -7.57
N GLY A 167 11.39 4.91 -7.07
CA GLY A 167 11.19 3.94 -5.99
C GLY A 167 10.69 4.58 -4.70
N SER A 168 11.26 5.72 -4.28
CA SER A 168 10.90 6.38 -3.02
C SER A 168 9.45 6.86 -3.02
N VAL A 169 8.96 7.36 -4.15
CA VAL A 169 7.55 7.73 -4.30
C VAL A 169 6.63 6.53 -4.15
N TYR A 170 7.01 5.34 -4.64
CA TYR A 170 6.23 4.12 -4.44
C TYR A 170 6.18 3.65 -2.98
N TYR A 171 7.21 3.89 -2.18
CA TYR A 171 7.14 3.64 -0.73
C TYR A 171 6.16 4.56 -0.04
N VAL A 172 6.19 5.85 -0.38
CA VAL A 172 5.23 6.81 0.17
C VAL A 172 3.81 6.39 -0.22
N ALA A 173 3.58 6.03 -1.49
CA ALA A 173 2.30 5.53 -1.95
C ALA A 173 1.86 4.25 -1.21
N LEU A 174 2.79 3.33 -0.92
CA LEU A 174 2.51 2.11 -0.16
C LEU A 174 2.13 2.41 1.30
N ILE A 175 2.83 3.34 1.96
CA ILE A 175 2.46 3.79 3.31
C ILE A 175 1.06 4.41 3.31
N VAL A 176 0.79 5.30 2.35
CA VAL A 176 -0.54 5.91 2.18
C VAL A 176 -1.60 4.86 1.92
N LEU A 177 -1.33 3.86 1.07
CA LEU A 177 -2.25 2.75 0.79
C LEU A 177 -2.57 1.94 2.05
N ILE A 178 -1.55 1.57 2.84
CA ILE A 178 -1.76 0.83 4.09
C ILE A 178 -2.60 1.66 5.07
N LEU A 179 -2.22 2.91 5.32
CA LEU A 179 -2.91 3.78 6.26
C LEU A 179 -4.36 4.05 5.81
N SER A 180 -4.58 4.33 4.53
CA SER A 180 -5.91 4.63 3.99
C SER A 180 -6.81 3.39 3.95
N TYR A 181 -6.27 2.23 3.55
CA TYR A 181 -7.01 0.97 3.55
C TYR A 181 -7.40 0.55 4.98
N SER A 182 -6.46 0.54 5.91
CA SER A 182 -6.73 0.20 7.32
C SER A 182 -7.67 1.20 7.98
N GLY A 183 -7.49 2.50 7.70
CA GLY A 183 -8.39 3.55 8.18
C GLY A 183 -9.83 3.34 7.70
N PHE A 184 -10.00 3.06 6.41
CA PHE A 184 -11.30 2.77 5.81
C PHE A 184 -11.91 1.45 6.31
N GLY A 185 -11.11 0.40 6.50
CA GLY A 185 -11.56 -0.88 7.08
C GLY A 185 -12.14 -0.73 8.49
N LEU A 186 -11.47 0.06 9.34
CA LEU A 186 -11.96 0.38 10.68
C LEU A 186 -13.26 1.20 10.66
N LEU A 187 -13.37 2.18 9.76
CA LEU A 187 -14.56 3.04 9.62
C LEU A 187 -15.77 2.32 9.03
N SER A 188 -15.55 1.43 8.08
CA SER A 188 -16.62 0.70 7.39
C SER A 188 -17.16 -0.50 8.17
N ASN A 189 -16.58 -0.82 9.33
CA ASN A 189 -16.98 -1.93 10.20
C ASN A 189 -16.93 -3.31 9.53
N LYS A 190 -16.01 -3.49 8.57
CA LYS A 190 -15.92 -4.70 7.73
C LYS A 190 -14.58 -5.44 7.84
N GLU A 191 -13.79 -5.06 8.85
CA GLU A 191 -12.74 -5.90 9.47
C GLU A 191 -13.21 -6.46 10.81
#